data_AF-A0A968Q240-F1
#
_entry.id   AF-A0A968Q240-F1
#
_cell.length_a   1.000
_cell.length_b   1.000
_cell.length_c   1.000
_cell.angle_alpha   90.00
_cell.angle_beta   90.00
_cell.angle_gamma   90.00
#
_symmetry.space_group_name_H-M   'P 1'
#
loop_
_entity.id
_entity.type
_entity.pdbx_description
1 polymer ?
#
loop_
_entity_poly.entity_id
_entity_poly.type
_entity_poly.pdbx_seq_one_letter_code
_entity_poly.pdbx_strand_id
1 'polypeptide(L)'
;MVIDTTKRFTDSTKLLSDEFGAVVISKDEGKGEIILASTPHIAANAYQDAIGNYEFLAQLVTQDGHRVLVDEYTHGYKERDLIVKEGNEDWSAYLAKTPLLPAMLQLAVLLGVLIVAQNQRFGWPVRPKSRTVDNSAAYMQAMAAVLHKAQSSEFVLEVIGKAEQLRIQQALGLGGQQLLDRKTIVTAWIQQTKRPATEMLSVLQISERPRKVSESELKLWLANLQTIRQHLT
;
A
#
# COMPACT_ATOMS: atom_id res chain seq x y z
N MET A 1 -27.68 29.47 -35.02
CA MET A 1 -28.70 28.41 -35.04
C MET A 1 -27.95 27.10 -35.21
N VAL A 2 -28.02 26.17 -34.24
CA VAL A 2 -27.36 24.86 -34.35
C VAL A 2 -28.29 23.97 -35.17
N ILE A 3 -27.90 23.64 -36.39
CA ILE A 3 -28.67 22.75 -37.28
C ILE A 3 -28.29 21.32 -36.88
N ASP A 4 -29.15 20.67 -36.12
CA ASP A 4 -29.00 19.26 -35.73
C ASP A 4 -29.65 18.38 -36.80
N THR A 5 -28.84 17.81 -37.70
CA THR A 5 -29.28 16.94 -38.80
C THR A 5 -29.79 15.58 -38.31
N THR A 6 -29.69 15.29 -37.01
CA THR A 6 -30.15 14.02 -36.41
C THR A 6 -31.66 14.00 -36.15
N LYS A 7 -32.33 15.16 -36.12
CA LYS A 7 -33.76 15.28 -35.83
C LYS A 7 -34.56 15.60 -37.11
N ARG A 8 -35.61 14.82 -37.35
CA ARG A 8 -36.54 15.02 -38.47
C ARG A 8 -37.44 16.24 -38.20
N PHE A 9 -37.65 17.06 -39.22
CA PHE A 9 -38.41 18.31 -39.12
C PHE A 9 -39.92 18.07 -39.32
N THR A 10 -40.76 18.72 -38.49
CA THR A 10 -42.23 18.53 -38.50
C THR A 10 -43.02 19.74 -39.04
N ASP A 11 -42.48 20.97 -38.95
CA ASP A 11 -43.19 22.24 -39.22
C ASP A 11 -42.65 23.02 -40.44
N SER A 12 -42.50 22.36 -41.59
CA SER A 12 -41.99 22.99 -42.82
C SER A 12 -42.54 22.33 -44.09
N THR A 13 -42.44 23.03 -45.22
CA THR A 13 -42.85 22.50 -46.53
C THR A 13 -41.96 21.33 -46.90
N LYS A 14 -42.56 20.14 -47.06
CA LYS A 14 -41.83 18.90 -47.34
C LYS A 14 -41.56 18.81 -48.84
N LEU A 15 -40.29 18.80 -49.22
CA LEU A 15 -39.85 18.62 -50.61
C LEU A 15 -39.58 17.15 -50.92
N LEU A 16 -39.08 16.38 -49.95
CA LEU A 16 -38.88 14.93 -50.04
C LEU A 16 -39.15 14.28 -48.68
N SER A 17 -39.88 13.16 -48.67
CA SER A 17 -40.20 12.41 -47.44
C SER A 17 -40.22 10.90 -47.68
N ASP A 18 -39.90 10.14 -46.64
CA ASP A 18 -40.05 8.69 -46.55
C ASP A 18 -41.13 8.31 -45.51
N GLU A 19 -41.31 7.01 -45.26
CA GLU A 19 -42.25 6.49 -44.25
C GLU A 19 -41.94 6.96 -42.81
N PHE A 20 -40.72 7.42 -42.56
CA PHE A 20 -40.24 7.87 -41.26
C PHE A 20 -40.27 9.41 -41.11
N GLY A 21 -40.61 10.17 -42.15
CA GLY A 21 -40.76 11.64 -42.11
C GLY A 21 -40.08 12.41 -43.25
N ALA A 22 -39.94 13.73 -43.11
CA ALA A 22 -39.33 14.58 -44.12
C ALA A 22 -37.79 14.42 -44.14
N VAL A 23 -37.23 14.25 -45.33
CA VAL A 23 -35.79 14.14 -45.62
C VAL A 23 -35.23 15.47 -46.12
N VAL A 24 -36.01 16.17 -46.94
CA VAL A 24 -35.68 17.51 -47.45
C VAL A 24 -36.88 18.43 -47.22
N ILE A 25 -36.61 19.58 -46.61
CA ILE A 25 -37.61 20.60 -46.32
C ILE A 25 -37.20 21.94 -46.90
N SER A 26 -38.20 22.77 -47.20
CA SER A 26 -38.03 24.18 -47.50
C SER A 26 -38.60 25.01 -46.35
N LYS A 27 -37.90 26.10 -46.04
CA LYS A 27 -38.34 27.11 -45.08
C LYS A 27 -38.03 28.51 -45.61
N ASP A 28 -39.04 29.36 -45.62
CA ASP A 28 -38.85 30.78 -45.93
C ASP A 28 -38.03 31.47 -44.83
N GLU A 29 -36.95 32.15 -45.23
CA GLU A 29 -36.13 32.97 -44.33
C GLU A 29 -35.91 34.36 -44.95
N GLY A 30 -36.72 35.31 -44.50
CA GLY A 30 -36.68 36.69 -44.97
C GLY A 30 -37.18 36.83 -46.41
N LYS A 31 -36.28 37.18 -47.34
CA LYS A 31 -36.58 37.35 -48.78
C LYS A 31 -36.12 36.16 -49.64
N GLY A 32 -35.62 35.10 -49.00
CA GLY A 32 -35.15 33.90 -49.67
C GLY A 32 -35.67 32.65 -48.99
N GLU A 33 -35.28 31.51 -49.52
CA GLU A 33 -35.67 30.20 -49.06
C GLU A 33 -34.42 29.42 -48.61
N ILE A 34 -34.54 28.69 -47.51
CA ILE A 34 -33.52 27.76 -47.05
C ILE A 34 -34.04 26.34 -47.26
N ILE A 35 -33.28 25.57 -48.03
CA ILE A 35 -33.51 24.15 -48.25
C ILE A 35 -32.60 23.38 -47.31
N LEU A 36 -33.18 22.58 -46.42
CA LEU A 36 -32.45 21.77 -45.46
C LEU A 36 -32.63 20.30 -45.80
N ALA A 37 -31.50 19.59 -45.91
CA ALA A 37 -31.46 18.15 -46.08
C ALA A 37 -30.88 17.49 -44.83
N SER A 38 -31.57 16.48 -44.30
CA SER A 38 -31.08 15.72 -43.15
C SER A 38 -30.00 14.70 -43.52
N THR A 39 -29.78 14.46 -44.81
CA THR A 39 -28.83 13.47 -45.32
C THR A 39 -27.69 14.15 -46.10
N PRO A 40 -26.43 13.76 -45.86
CA PRO A 40 -25.29 14.23 -46.65
C PRO A 40 -25.20 13.51 -48.02
N HIS A 41 -26.18 12.67 -48.37
CA HIS A 41 -26.11 11.82 -49.56
C HIS A 41 -26.72 12.44 -50.83
N ILE A 42 -27.26 13.66 -50.74
CA ILE A 42 -27.76 14.36 -51.93
C ILE A 42 -26.60 14.60 -52.89
N ALA A 43 -26.73 14.05 -54.11
CA ALA A 43 -25.71 14.06 -55.16
C ALA A 43 -24.31 13.53 -54.75
N ALA A 44 -24.24 12.71 -53.69
CA ALA A 44 -22.99 12.09 -53.29
C ALA A 44 -22.51 11.09 -54.35
N ASN A 45 -21.21 11.13 -54.69
CA ASN A 45 -20.59 10.25 -55.68
C ASN A 45 -20.77 8.74 -55.39
N ALA A 46 -20.97 8.36 -54.13
CA ALA A 46 -21.21 6.98 -53.74
C ALA A 46 -22.55 6.43 -54.27
N TYR A 47 -23.47 7.29 -54.71
CA TYR A 47 -24.81 6.92 -55.18
C TYR A 47 -25.04 7.34 -56.65
N GLN A 48 -24.00 7.30 -57.47
CA GLN A 48 -24.07 7.60 -58.92
C GLN A 48 -25.12 6.75 -59.68
N ASP A 49 -25.32 5.51 -59.25
CA ASP A 49 -26.29 4.61 -59.87
C ASP A 49 -27.75 4.92 -59.48
N ALA A 50 -27.98 5.81 -58.50
CA ALA A 50 -29.30 6.25 -58.09
C ALA A 50 -29.70 7.52 -58.87
N ILE A 51 -30.17 7.35 -60.11
CA ILE A 51 -30.52 8.43 -61.04
C ILE A 51 -31.43 9.50 -60.39
N GLY A 52 -32.44 9.07 -59.62
CA GLY A 52 -33.37 9.97 -58.94
C GLY A 52 -32.71 10.95 -57.96
N ASN A 53 -31.51 10.64 -57.43
CA ASN A 53 -30.75 11.53 -56.56
C ASN A 53 -30.28 12.80 -57.31
N TYR A 54 -29.77 12.61 -58.53
CA TYR A 54 -29.29 13.71 -59.37
C TYR A 54 -30.44 14.46 -60.04
N GLU A 55 -31.50 13.76 -60.44
CA GLU A 55 -32.71 14.40 -60.98
C GLU A 55 -33.37 15.32 -59.94
N PHE A 56 -33.45 14.86 -58.68
CA PHE A 56 -33.98 15.68 -57.60
C PHE A 56 -33.11 16.92 -57.34
N LEU A 57 -31.78 16.78 -57.31
CA LEU A 57 -30.90 17.95 -57.18
C LEU A 57 -31.07 18.92 -58.36
N ALA A 58 -31.16 18.41 -59.59
CA ALA A 58 -31.37 19.23 -60.77
C ALA A 58 -32.67 20.01 -60.68
N GLN A 59 -33.76 19.39 -60.21
CA GLN A 59 -35.03 20.07 -59.95
C GLN A 59 -34.85 21.18 -58.91
N LEU A 60 -34.24 20.90 -57.75
CA LEU A 60 -34.01 21.89 -56.69
C LEU A 60 -33.24 23.13 -57.18
N VAL A 61 -32.25 22.95 -58.06
CA VAL A 61 -31.40 24.04 -58.54
C VAL A 61 -32.02 24.80 -59.71
N THR A 62 -32.92 24.17 -60.48
CA THR A 62 -33.49 24.77 -61.70
C THR A 62 -34.88 25.37 -61.52
N GLN A 63 -35.61 24.99 -60.47
CA GLN A 63 -37.03 25.30 -60.29
C GLN A 63 -37.37 26.80 -60.37
N ASP A 64 -36.55 27.67 -59.77
CA ASP A 64 -36.87 29.10 -59.63
C ASP A 64 -35.86 30.05 -60.30
N GLY A 65 -34.84 29.51 -60.99
CA GLY A 65 -33.80 30.31 -61.66
C GLY A 65 -32.98 31.20 -60.72
N HIS A 66 -33.09 30.99 -59.41
CA HIS A 66 -32.38 31.73 -58.37
C HIS A 66 -30.98 31.18 -58.15
N ARG A 67 -30.08 32.03 -57.65
CA ARG A 67 -28.73 31.60 -57.27
C ARG A 67 -28.79 30.74 -56.01
N VAL A 68 -28.54 29.44 -56.17
CA VAL A 68 -28.41 28.52 -55.03
C VAL A 68 -27.00 28.60 -54.46
N LEU A 69 -26.91 28.76 -53.13
CA LEU A 69 -25.66 28.67 -52.38
C LEU A 69 -25.71 27.38 -51.55
N VAL A 70 -24.66 26.57 -51.64
CA VAL A 70 -24.57 25.28 -50.94
C VAL A 70 -23.51 25.41 -49.85
N ASP A 71 -23.88 25.05 -48.63
CA ASP A 71 -22.97 24.92 -47.48
C ASP A 71 -23.04 23.48 -46.98
N GLU A 72 -21.94 22.74 -47.10
CA GLU A 72 -21.83 21.36 -46.66
C GLU A 72 -21.09 21.30 -45.33
N TYR A 73 -21.78 20.81 -44.29
CA TYR A 73 -21.12 20.53 -43.01
C TYR A 73 -20.43 19.16 -43.05
N THR A 74 -19.17 19.12 -43.51
CA THR A 74 -18.35 17.91 -43.49
C THR A 74 -17.64 17.76 -42.15
N HIS A 75 -17.96 16.71 -41.38
CA HIS A 75 -17.18 16.36 -40.20
C HIS A 75 -15.88 15.66 -40.63
N GLY A 76 -14.84 16.46 -40.88
CA GLY A 76 -13.43 16.07 -40.85
C GLY A 76 -13.03 14.80 -41.61
N TYR A 77 -13.07 14.83 -42.94
CA TYR A 77 -12.20 13.97 -43.75
C TYR A 77 -11.00 14.80 -44.23
N LYS A 78 -9.92 14.85 -43.43
CA LYS A 78 -8.65 15.47 -43.83
C LYS A 78 -7.92 14.50 -44.76
N GLU A 79 -7.57 14.96 -45.97
CA GLU A 79 -6.71 14.23 -46.91
C GLU A 79 -5.39 13.82 -46.24
N ARG A 80 -5.00 12.54 -46.40
CA ARG A 80 -3.77 11.98 -45.79
C ARG A 80 -2.51 12.75 -46.17
N ASP A 81 -2.50 13.47 -47.29
CA ASP A 81 -1.36 14.25 -47.74
C ASP A 81 -1.18 15.58 -46.98
N LEU A 82 -2.23 16.09 -46.33
CA LEU A 82 -2.13 17.21 -45.39
C LEU A 82 -1.74 16.75 -43.98
N ILE A 83 -1.99 15.47 -43.64
CA ILE A 83 -1.55 14.87 -42.37
C ILE A 83 -0.01 14.80 -42.31
N VAL A 84 0.71 14.72 -43.42
CA VAL A 84 2.19 14.73 -43.42
C VAL A 84 2.76 16.14 -43.18
N LYS A 85 2.03 17.21 -43.52
CA LYS A 85 2.47 18.60 -43.25
C LYS A 85 2.07 19.12 -41.86
N GLU A 86 1.02 18.57 -41.25
CA GLU A 86 0.66 18.87 -39.84
C GLU A 86 1.19 17.82 -38.85
N GLY A 87 1.58 16.63 -39.32
CA GLY A 87 1.98 15.49 -38.48
C GLY A 87 3.47 15.40 -38.15
N ASN A 88 4.25 16.44 -38.48
CA ASN A 88 5.63 16.59 -38.02
C ASN A 88 5.81 17.84 -37.16
N GLU A 89 4.81 18.21 -36.36
CA GLU A 89 5.13 18.80 -35.06
C GLU A 89 5.66 17.67 -34.18
N ASP A 90 6.94 17.33 -34.45
CA ASP A 90 7.76 16.51 -33.58
C ASP A 90 7.48 16.92 -32.14
N TRP A 91 7.30 15.94 -31.25
CA TRP A 91 7.11 16.17 -29.81
C TRP A 91 8.15 17.18 -29.24
N SER A 92 9.33 17.29 -29.87
CA SER A 92 10.36 18.29 -29.60
C SER A 92 9.96 19.73 -29.95
N ALA A 93 9.26 19.96 -31.08
CA ALA A 93 8.72 21.26 -31.47
C ALA A 93 7.57 21.70 -30.54
N TYR A 94 6.73 20.75 -30.12
CA TYR A 94 5.72 21.00 -29.09
C TYR A 94 6.35 21.34 -27.73
N LEU A 95 7.43 20.64 -27.34
CA LEU A 95 8.20 20.93 -26.14
C LEU A 95 8.92 22.29 -26.22
N ALA A 96 9.37 22.71 -27.40
CA ALA A 96 10.00 24.01 -27.61
C ALA A 96 9.00 25.18 -27.56
N LYS A 97 7.75 24.98 -28.02
CA LYS A 97 6.66 25.97 -27.93
C LYS A 97 6.07 26.05 -26.52
N THR A 98 6.13 24.97 -25.75
CA THR A 98 5.63 24.96 -24.38
C THR A 98 6.66 25.61 -23.46
N PRO A 99 6.30 26.60 -22.62
CA PRO A 99 7.23 27.20 -21.67
C PRO A 99 7.51 26.20 -20.53
N LEU A 100 8.36 25.19 -20.78
CA LEU A 100 8.75 24.20 -19.77
C LEU A 100 9.60 24.80 -18.66
N LEU A 101 10.33 25.88 -18.94
CA LEU A 101 11.18 26.54 -17.95
C LEU A 101 10.41 26.97 -16.69
N PRO A 102 9.28 27.71 -16.77
CA PRO A 102 8.51 28.03 -15.57
C PRO A 102 7.89 26.80 -14.91
N ALA A 103 7.49 25.77 -15.67
CA ALA A 103 6.95 24.53 -15.11
C ALA A 103 8.03 23.75 -14.32
N MET A 104 9.25 23.65 -14.86
CA MET A 104 10.39 23.04 -14.17
C MET A 104 10.82 23.85 -12.95
N LEU A 105 10.80 25.18 -13.03
CA LEU A 105 11.08 26.05 -11.89
C LEU A 105 10.04 25.82 -10.78
N GLN A 106 8.76 25.77 -11.14
CA GLN A 106 7.68 25.53 -10.19
C GLN A 106 7.79 24.14 -9.54
N LEU A 107 8.17 23.12 -10.32
CA LEU A 107 8.45 21.78 -9.80
C LEU A 107 9.67 21.76 -8.87
N ALA A 108 10.74 22.48 -9.20
CA ALA A 108 11.94 22.59 -8.38
C ALA A 108 11.66 23.30 -7.05
N VAL A 109 10.85 24.37 -7.08
CA VAL A 109 10.39 25.06 -5.87
C VAL A 109 9.54 24.13 -5.01
N LEU A 110 8.59 23.41 -5.61
CA LEU A 110 7.78 22.41 -4.89
C LEU A 110 8.64 21.33 -4.24
N LEU A 111 9.59 20.75 -4.99
CA LEU A 111 10.52 19.76 -4.47
C LEU A 111 11.41 20.34 -3.36
N GLY A 112 11.89 21.57 -3.51
CA GLY A 112 12.66 22.26 -2.49
C GLY A 112 11.86 22.43 -1.19
N VAL A 113 10.61 22.87 -1.29
CA VAL A 113 9.70 22.95 -0.14
C VAL A 113 9.45 21.57 0.47
N LEU A 114 9.28 20.53 -0.35
CA LEU A 114 9.02 19.17 0.11
C LEU A 114 10.23 18.57 0.83
N ILE A 115 11.44 18.78 0.30
CA ILE A 115 12.71 18.40 0.94
C ILE A 115 12.87 19.15 2.25
N VAL A 116 12.63 20.47 2.26
CA VAL A 116 12.70 21.27 3.49
C VAL A 116 11.62 20.81 4.48
N ALA A 117 10.41 20.48 4.06
CA ALA A 117 9.34 20.00 4.92
C ALA A 117 9.61 18.59 5.47
N GLN A 118 10.23 17.70 4.69
CA GLN A 118 10.66 16.37 5.16
C GLN A 118 11.91 16.44 6.04
N ASN A 119 12.82 17.38 5.77
CA ASN A 119 14.09 17.53 6.48
C ASN A 119 13.99 18.47 7.70
N GLN A 120 12.93 19.27 7.79
CA GLN A 120 12.53 19.92 9.02
C GLN A 120 11.85 18.89 9.91
N ARG A 121 12.66 18.29 10.79
CA ARG A 121 12.17 17.51 11.92
C ARG A 121 11.19 18.38 12.72
N PHE A 122 9.89 18.18 12.53
CA PHE A 122 8.85 18.80 13.34
C PHE A 122 8.93 18.27 14.76
N GLY A 123 9.70 18.95 15.59
CA GLY A 123 9.79 18.63 17.01
C GLY A 123 11.08 19.13 17.62
N TRP A 124 11.01 19.49 18.90
CA TRP A 124 12.21 19.76 19.68
C TRP A 124 13.19 18.60 19.58
N PRO A 125 14.51 18.85 19.61
CA PRO A 125 15.52 17.81 19.68
C PRO A 125 15.35 17.02 20.97
N VAL A 126 14.53 15.97 20.92
CA VAL A 126 14.48 14.92 21.92
C VAL A 126 15.86 14.27 21.92
N ARG A 127 16.60 14.45 23.02
CA ARG A 127 17.87 13.76 23.22
C ARG A 127 17.58 12.26 23.13
N PRO A 128 18.28 11.50 22.28
CA PRO A 128 18.12 10.05 22.30
C PRO A 128 18.39 9.57 23.72
N LYS A 129 17.43 8.82 24.28
CA LYS A 129 17.64 8.11 25.55
C LYS A 129 18.90 7.30 25.33
N SER A 130 19.97 7.62 26.06
CA SER A 130 21.24 6.91 25.91
C SER A 130 20.93 5.43 25.97
N ARG A 131 21.32 4.71 24.91
CA ARG A 131 21.28 3.25 24.93
C ARG A 131 22.00 2.85 26.20
N THR A 132 21.28 2.29 27.16
CA THR A 132 21.89 1.67 28.33
C THR A 132 22.85 0.65 27.75
N VAL A 133 24.14 0.97 27.81
CA VAL A 133 25.19 -0.03 27.65
C VAL A 133 24.77 -1.17 28.55
N ASP A 134 24.77 -2.40 28.03
CA ASP A 134 24.46 -3.61 28.79
C ASP A 134 25.56 -3.83 29.85
N ASN A 135 25.61 -2.94 30.84
CA ASN A 135 26.43 -3.00 32.03
C ASN A 135 25.97 -4.12 32.95
N SER A 136 24.90 -4.84 32.60
CA SER A 136 24.48 -6.07 33.23
C SER A 136 25.66 -7.04 33.34
N ALA A 137 26.48 -7.20 32.29
CA ALA A 137 27.64 -8.08 32.32
C ALA A 137 28.73 -7.60 33.27
N ALA A 138 29.12 -6.32 33.18
CA ALA A 138 30.14 -5.73 34.05
C ALA A 138 29.71 -5.70 35.53
N TYR A 139 28.43 -5.41 35.78
CA TYR A 139 27.82 -5.44 37.10
C TYR A 139 27.76 -6.87 37.66
N MET A 140 27.30 -7.85 36.88
CA MET A 140 27.30 -9.26 37.28
C MET A 140 28.70 -9.76 37.59
N GLN A 141 29.69 -9.39 36.76
CA GLN A 141 31.08 -9.78 36.97
C GLN A 141 31.67 -9.13 38.23
N ALA A 142 31.39 -7.85 38.48
CA ALA A 142 31.83 -7.15 39.70
C ALA A 142 31.19 -7.78 40.95
N MET A 143 29.89 -8.07 40.92
CA MET A 143 29.20 -8.70 42.03
C MET A 143 29.71 -10.12 42.30
N ALA A 144 29.92 -10.92 41.25
CA ALA A 144 30.52 -12.25 41.36
C ALA A 144 31.92 -12.20 41.96
N ALA A 145 32.75 -11.22 41.57
CA ALA A 145 34.09 -11.03 42.13
C ALA A 145 34.03 -10.66 43.62
N VAL A 146 33.09 -9.81 44.04
CA VAL A 146 32.89 -9.45 45.46
C VAL A 146 32.45 -10.67 46.27
N LEU A 147 31.46 -11.43 45.80
CA LEU A 147 30.96 -12.62 46.49
C LEU A 147 32.03 -13.73 46.60
N HIS A 148 32.82 -13.91 45.54
CA HIS A 148 33.92 -14.86 45.52
C HIS A 148 35.04 -14.45 46.48
N LYS A 149 35.46 -13.17 46.46
CA LYS A 149 36.49 -12.65 47.37
C LYS A 149 36.04 -12.69 48.84
N ALA A 150 34.75 -12.50 49.10
CA ALA A 150 34.17 -12.62 50.43
C ALA A 150 34.02 -14.08 50.92
N GLN A 151 34.37 -15.09 50.10
CA GLN A 151 34.18 -16.52 50.38
C GLN A 151 32.73 -16.84 50.83
N SER A 152 31.76 -16.14 50.26
CA SER A 152 30.35 -16.18 50.66
C SER A 152 29.57 -17.35 50.00
N SER A 153 30.15 -18.56 50.03
CA SER A 153 29.53 -19.75 49.40
C SER A 153 28.16 -20.09 50.02
N GLU A 154 27.97 -19.82 51.30
CA GLU A 154 26.70 -19.97 52.01
C GLU A 154 25.60 -19.07 51.45
N PHE A 155 25.90 -17.79 51.20
CA PHE A 155 24.96 -16.84 50.61
C PHE A 155 24.54 -17.26 49.19
N VAL A 156 25.50 -17.73 48.39
CA VAL A 156 25.22 -18.23 47.04
C VAL A 156 24.31 -19.47 47.08
N LEU A 157 24.57 -20.40 48.00
CA LEU A 157 23.72 -21.60 48.19
C LEU A 157 22.30 -21.24 48.63
N GLU A 158 22.16 -20.27 49.53
CA GLU A 158 20.85 -19.82 49.99
C GLU A 158 20.06 -19.15 48.85
N VAL A 159 20.66 -18.18 48.16
CA VAL A 159 19.99 -17.41 47.11
C VAL A 159 19.66 -18.29 45.90
N ILE A 160 20.64 -19.04 45.39
CA ILE A 160 20.43 -19.92 44.23
C ILE A 160 19.55 -21.11 44.61
N GLY A 161 19.75 -21.70 45.79
CA GLY A 161 18.97 -22.83 46.26
C GLY A 161 17.48 -22.51 46.39
N LYS A 162 17.13 -21.37 47.00
CA LYS A 162 15.73 -20.92 47.11
C LYS A 162 15.12 -20.63 45.73
N ALA A 163 15.86 -19.98 44.84
CA ALA A 163 15.38 -19.67 43.50
C ALA A 163 15.13 -20.93 42.66
N GLU A 164 16.06 -21.89 42.68
CA GLU A 164 15.91 -23.16 41.97
C GLU A 164 14.82 -24.03 42.60
N GLN A 165 14.66 -24.04 43.92
CA GLN A 165 13.56 -24.75 44.58
C GLN A 165 12.19 -24.22 44.11
N LEU A 166 12.02 -22.89 44.02
CA LEU A 166 10.79 -22.28 43.47
C LEU A 166 10.57 -22.66 42.00
N ARG A 167 11.63 -22.65 41.19
CA ARG A 167 11.57 -23.03 39.78
C ARG A 167 11.18 -24.50 39.61
N ILE A 168 11.74 -25.39 40.42
CA ILE A 168 11.41 -26.81 40.43
C ILE A 168 9.96 -27.01 40.87
N GLN A 169 9.48 -26.30 41.89
CA GLN A 169 8.07 -26.34 42.31
C GLN A 169 7.14 -25.88 41.18
N GLN A 170 7.49 -24.82 40.46
CA GLN A 170 6.74 -24.35 39.30
C GLN A 170 6.72 -25.40 38.17
N ALA A 171 7.86 -26.01 37.86
CA ALA A 171 7.96 -27.07 36.85
C ALA A 171 7.17 -28.34 37.24
N LEU A 172 7.11 -28.64 38.54
CA LEU A 172 6.32 -29.73 39.10
C LEU A 172 4.82 -29.39 39.28
N GLY A 173 4.38 -28.20 38.88
CA GLY A 173 2.98 -27.77 38.99
C GLY A 173 2.50 -27.51 40.43
N LEU A 174 3.42 -27.38 41.39
CA LEU A 174 3.10 -27.20 42.83
C LEU A 174 2.84 -25.73 43.22
N GLY A 175 2.94 -24.80 42.27
CA GLY A 175 2.86 -23.35 42.53
C GLY A 175 4.23 -22.73 42.80
N GLY A 176 4.30 -21.40 42.81
CA GLY A 176 5.58 -20.66 42.73
C GLY A 176 5.72 -19.43 43.62
N GLN A 177 4.85 -19.27 44.63
CA GLN A 177 4.83 -18.08 45.49
C GLN A 177 5.40 -18.32 46.89
N GLN A 178 5.47 -19.58 47.34
CA GLN A 178 5.98 -19.94 48.68
C GLN A 178 6.78 -21.24 48.60
N LEU A 179 7.86 -21.32 49.37
CA LEU A 179 8.68 -22.52 49.48
C LEU A 179 7.87 -23.62 50.20
N LEU A 180 7.51 -24.68 49.46
CA LEU A 180 6.83 -25.85 50.00
C LEU A 180 7.77 -26.79 50.75
N ASP A 181 7.19 -27.58 51.66
CA ASP A 181 7.90 -28.59 52.44
C ASP A 181 8.58 -29.64 51.54
N ARG A 182 9.78 -30.07 51.95
CA ARG A 182 10.66 -30.99 51.22
C ARG A 182 9.95 -32.28 50.85
N LYS A 183 9.11 -32.80 51.74
CA LYS A 183 8.38 -34.06 51.52
C LYS A 183 7.41 -33.94 50.34
N THR A 184 6.73 -32.80 50.21
CA THR A 184 5.79 -32.54 49.11
C THR A 184 6.51 -32.46 47.77
N ILE A 185 7.66 -31.77 47.73
CA ILE A 185 8.48 -31.63 46.51
C ILE A 185 9.03 -32.99 46.07
N VAL A 186 9.58 -33.77 47.00
CA VAL A 186 10.14 -35.11 46.71
C VAL A 186 9.05 -36.07 46.24
N THR A 187 7.86 -36.01 46.83
CA THR A 187 6.73 -36.85 46.41
C THR A 187 6.27 -36.50 45.00
N ALA A 188 6.13 -35.21 44.69
CA ALA A 188 5.77 -34.74 43.36
C ALA A 188 6.84 -35.10 42.31
N TRP A 189 8.12 -34.99 42.66
CA TRP A 189 9.22 -35.41 41.81
C TRP A 189 9.14 -36.89 41.47
N ILE A 190 9.00 -37.78 42.46
CA ILE A 190 8.88 -39.22 42.23
C ILE A 190 7.66 -39.51 41.34
N GLN A 191 6.53 -38.86 41.60
CA GLN A 191 5.28 -39.06 40.86
C GLN A 191 5.38 -38.62 39.40
N GLN A 192 6.06 -37.51 39.11
CA GLN A 192 6.12 -36.92 37.77
C GLN A 192 7.30 -37.43 36.94
N THR A 193 8.45 -37.66 37.57
CA THR A 193 9.69 -38.05 36.88
C THR A 193 10.01 -39.54 36.98
N LYS A 194 9.33 -40.29 37.86
CA LYS A 194 9.57 -41.73 38.16
C LYS A 194 11.01 -42.04 38.57
N ARG A 195 11.76 -41.05 39.07
CA ARG A 195 13.17 -41.16 39.45
C ARG A 195 13.37 -41.30 40.96
N PRO A 196 14.54 -41.81 41.39
CA PRO A 196 14.81 -42.03 42.81
C PRO A 196 14.85 -40.72 43.59
N ALA A 197 14.28 -40.74 44.79
CA ALA A 197 14.23 -39.61 45.72
C ALA A 197 15.61 -39.09 46.15
N THR A 198 16.64 -39.93 46.03
CA THR A 198 18.01 -39.67 46.48
C THR A 198 18.67 -38.52 45.72
N GLU A 199 18.39 -38.37 44.42
CA GLU A 199 18.92 -37.29 43.59
C GLU A 199 18.42 -35.93 44.08
N MET A 200 17.11 -35.82 44.32
CA MET A 200 16.49 -34.58 44.80
C MET A 200 16.84 -34.25 46.25
N LEU A 201 16.93 -35.27 47.12
CA LEU A 201 17.34 -35.08 48.51
C LEU A 201 18.78 -34.57 48.62
N SER A 202 19.69 -35.00 47.73
CA SER A 202 21.08 -34.53 47.75
C SER A 202 21.22 -33.02 47.50
N VAL A 203 20.36 -32.46 46.65
CA VAL A 203 20.35 -31.04 46.29
C VAL A 203 19.70 -30.20 47.39
N LEU A 204 18.55 -30.65 47.90
CA LEU A 204 17.80 -29.93 48.94
C LEU A 204 18.52 -29.96 50.31
N GLN A 205 19.26 -31.01 50.64
CA GLN A 205 19.99 -31.11 51.91
C GLN A 205 21.22 -30.18 52.00
N ILE A 206 21.87 -29.88 50.87
CA ILE A 206 23.07 -29.04 50.87
C ILE A 206 22.69 -27.56 51.09
N SER A 207 21.55 -27.11 50.56
CA SER A 207 21.06 -25.73 50.73
C SER A 207 20.60 -25.38 52.15
N GLU A 208 20.29 -26.38 52.99
CA GLU A 208 19.83 -26.17 54.38
C GLU A 208 20.97 -26.21 55.42
N ARG A 209 22.21 -26.53 55.03
CA ARG A 209 23.31 -26.68 55.98
C ARG A 209 23.93 -25.31 56.34
N PRO A 210 24.03 -24.95 57.63
CA PRO A 210 24.62 -23.69 58.09
C PRO A 210 26.16 -23.71 58.11
N ARG A 211 26.79 -24.57 57.31
CA ARG A 211 28.26 -24.77 57.32
C ARG A 211 28.85 -24.21 56.03
N LYS A 212 30.00 -23.55 56.14
CA LYS A 212 30.81 -23.15 54.97
C LYS A 212 31.08 -24.35 54.08
N VAL A 213 30.50 -24.30 52.88
CA VAL A 213 30.67 -25.30 51.82
C VAL A 213 31.93 -24.96 51.02
N SER A 214 32.76 -25.96 50.77
CA SER A 214 33.97 -25.80 49.97
C SER A 214 33.65 -25.60 48.48
N GLU A 215 34.58 -25.02 47.72
CA GLU A 215 34.34 -24.76 46.28
C GLU A 215 34.09 -26.04 45.48
N SER A 216 34.74 -27.15 45.84
CA SER A 216 34.53 -28.46 45.22
C SER A 216 33.13 -29.01 45.49
N GLU A 217 32.64 -28.89 46.73
CA GLU A 217 31.29 -29.28 47.10
C GLU A 217 30.23 -28.41 46.40
N LEU A 218 30.48 -27.10 46.27
CA LEU A 218 29.60 -26.19 45.52
C LEU A 218 29.51 -26.55 44.04
N LYS A 219 30.65 -26.88 43.39
CA LYS A 219 30.68 -27.33 42.00
C LYS A 219 29.91 -28.63 41.81
N LEU A 220 30.06 -29.58 42.73
CA LEU A 220 29.34 -30.86 42.69
C LEU A 220 27.83 -30.65 42.88
N TRP A 221 27.42 -29.77 43.80
CA TRP A 221 26.03 -29.39 43.97
C TRP A 221 25.43 -28.73 42.71
N LEU A 222 26.16 -27.81 42.07
CA LEU A 222 25.73 -27.19 40.81
C LEU A 222 25.58 -28.21 39.67
N ALA A 223 26.49 -29.20 39.58
CA ALA A 223 26.39 -30.26 38.58
C ALA A 223 25.14 -31.15 38.80
N ASN A 224 24.83 -31.48 40.06
CA ASN A 224 23.61 -32.22 40.40
C ASN A 224 22.35 -31.41 40.08
N LEU A 225 22.33 -30.11 40.37
CA LEU A 225 21.25 -29.20 40.00
C LEU A 225 21.03 -29.15 38.49
N GLN A 226 22.11 -29.04 37.71
CA GLN A 226 22.03 -29.03 36.26
C GLN A 226 21.43 -30.32 35.72
N THR A 227 21.77 -31.47 36.32
CA THR A 227 21.20 -32.77 35.97
C THR A 227 19.69 -32.81 36.24
N ILE A 228 19.24 -32.32 37.41
CA ILE A 228 17.81 -32.21 37.73
C ILE A 228 17.08 -31.31 36.72
N ARG A 229 17.69 -30.17 36.34
CA ARG A 229 17.10 -29.22 35.38
C ARG A 229 16.93 -29.83 33.98
N GLN A 230 17.88 -30.66 33.53
CA GLN A 230 17.76 -31.39 32.27
C GLN A 230 16.59 -32.38 32.25
N HIS A 231 16.11 -32.83 33.42
CA HIS A 231 14.98 -33.75 33.52
C HIS A 231 13.62 -33.07 33.70
N LEU A 232 13.60 -31.75 33.90
CA LEU A 232 12.39 -30.93 34.02
C LEU A 232 12.07 -30.14 32.75
N THR A 233 12.95 -30.16 31.75
CA THR A 233 12.77 -29.51 30.44
C THR A 233 12.37 -30.57 29.42
#